data_AF-A0AAW1AP81-F1
#
_entry.id   AF-A0AAW1AP81-F1
#
_cell.length_a   1.000
_cell.length_b   1.000
_cell.length_c   1.000
_cell.angle_alpha   90.00
_cell.angle_beta   90.00
_cell.angle_gamma   90.00
#
_symmetry.space_group_name_H-M   'P 1'
#
loop_
_entity.id
_entity.type
_entity.pdbx_description
1 polymer ?
#
loop_
_entity_poly.entity_id
_entity_poly.type
_entity_poly.pdbx_seq_one_letter_code
_entity_poly.pdbx_strand_id
1 'polypeptide(L)'
;MALCTCSTSRRQQRGTRHATPQGSYQAHVLKAGSFRLPASGDGSRAVTSPRAASRSQRFPVKMAASVLRLASRRCLCLRLSPGSSMPHVVPMGTTAKEEMAKFWEKNTKSQRPLSPHISIYEWTLPMSMSIIHRGTGVGMSLGVSLFALSALALPGQFSDYLDLIKSFSLAPALIYSAKFALSLPVTYHTWNGIRHLAWDLGIGFKIPQLYQSGALVLVLTVLSSLGIAAM
;
A
#
# COMPACT_ATOMS: atom_id res chain seq x y z
N MET A 1 -43.31 -16.71 -47.95
CA MET A 1 -42.37 -16.91 -46.83
C MET A 1 -42.81 -15.98 -45.71
N ALA A 2 -43.13 -16.53 -44.54
CA ALA A 2 -44.08 -15.99 -43.58
C ALA A 2 -43.65 -14.67 -42.88
N LEU A 3 -44.64 -13.81 -42.70
CA LEU A 3 -44.68 -12.65 -41.81
C LEU A 3 -44.66 -13.09 -40.34
N CYS A 4 -43.99 -12.33 -39.46
CA CYS A 4 -44.37 -12.30 -38.05
C CYS A 4 -44.08 -10.92 -37.44
N THR A 5 -45.11 -10.08 -37.45
CA THR A 5 -45.26 -8.89 -36.62
C THR A 5 -45.64 -9.30 -35.19
N CYS A 6 -45.00 -8.75 -34.16
CA CYS A 6 -45.59 -8.71 -32.83
C CYS A 6 -45.34 -7.33 -32.19
N SER A 7 -46.40 -6.54 -32.19
CA SER A 7 -46.57 -5.31 -31.43
C SER A 7 -47.24 -5.67 -30.11
N THR A 8 -46.65 -5.31 -28.97
CA THR A 8 -47.43 -5.16 -27.73
C THR A 8 -46.98 -3.95 -26.91
N SER A 9 -47.84 -2.95 -27.00
CA SER A 9 -48.11 -1.78 -26.15
C SER A 9 -47.75 -1.84 -24.64
N ARG A 10 -47.15 -0.73 -24.19
CA ARG A 10 -47.33 0.01 -22.92
C ARG A 10 -47.48 -0.76 -21.60
N ARG A 11 -46.52 -0.51 -20.69
CA ARG A 11 -46.88 -0.09 -19.32
C ARG A 11 -45.90 0.92 -18.75
N GLN A 12 -46.43 2.13 -18.63
CA GLN A 12 -45.91 3.30 -17.95
C GLN A 12 -45.88 3.03 -16.45
N GLN A 13 -44.70 3.09 -15.83
CA GLN A 13 -44.58 3.27 -14.38
C GLN A 13 -43.81 4.56 -14.11
N ARG A 14 -44.60 5.63 -13.89
CA ARG A 14 -44.20 6.81 -13.14
C ARG A 14 -43.93 6.37 -11.71
N GLY A 15 -42.68 6.46 -11.27
CA GLY A 15 -42.29 6.41 -9.86
C GLY A 15 -41.86 7.80 -9.40
N THR A 16 -42.83 8.59 -8.95
CA THR A 16 -42.63 9.87 -8.27
C THR A 16 -41.87 9.63 -6.96
N ARG A 17 -40.64 10.15 -6.82
CA ARG A 17 -39.96 10.19 -5.51
C ARG A 17 -40.29 11.52 -4.83
N HIS A 18 -41.01 11.37 -3.73
CA HIS A 18 -41.35 12.40 -2.76
C HIS A 18 -40.11 13.08 -2.20
N ALA A 19 -40.17 14.40 -2.12
CA ALA A 19 -39.38 15.20 -1.20
C ALA A 19 -39.95 15.04 0.22
N THR A 20 -39.08 14.86 1.21
CA THR A 20 -39.38 15.06 2.63
C THR A 20 -38.33 15.97 3.26
N PRO A 21 -38.72 16.87 4.19
CA PRO A 21 -37.86 17.92 4.72
C PRO A 21 -37.34 17.62 6.15
N GLN A 22 -36.35 18.43 6.55
CA GLN A 22 -35.94 18.78 7.93
C GLN A 22 -35.28 17.72 8.84
N GLY A 23 -34.28 18.19 9.59
CA GLY A 23 -33.64 17.44 10.68
C GLY A 23 -32.41 18.13 11.26
N SER A 24 -32.62 19.26 11.92
CA SER A 24 -31.65 19.96 12.78
C SER A 24 -31.15 19.09 13.94
N TYR A 25 -29.83 18.98 14.11
CA TYR A 25 -29.22 18.59 15.39
C TYR A 25 -28.00 19.46 15.69
N GLN A 26 -28.24 20.49 16.51
CA GLN A 26 -27.27 21.10 17.40
C GLN A 26 -26.93 20.11 18.51
N ALA A 27 -25.64 19.85 18.74
CA ALA A 27 -25.16 19.26 20.00
C ALA A 27 -23.77 19.80 20.33
N HIS A 28 -23.77 20.62 21.35
CA HIS A 28 -22.66 21.20 22.08
C HIS A 28 -21.83 20.13 22.84
N VAL A 29 -20.56 20.47 23.11
CA VAL A 29 -19.87 20.32 24.44
C VAL A 29 -19.00 19.07 24.75
N LEU A 30 -17.70 19.38 25.03
CA LEU A 30 -16.71 18.76 25.95
C LEU A 30 -15.99 17.45 25.52
N LYS A 31 -14.73 17.15 25.89
CA LYS A 31 -13.60 17.81 26.58
C LYS A 31 -12.36 16.89 26.40
N ALA A 32 -11.17 17.47 26.52
CA ALA A 32 -9.85 16.85 26.45
C ALA A 32 -9.62 15.64 27.38
N GLY A 33 -8.72 14.74 26.97
CA GLY A 33 -8.22 13.61 27.78
C GLY A 33 -6.83 13.17 27.34
N SER A 34 -5.92 13.11 28.33
CA SER A 34 -4.46 13.15 28.23
C SER A 34 -3.78 11.83 27.83
N PHE A 35 -2.67 11.96 27.10
CA PHE A 35 -1.68 10.97 26.69
C PHE A 35 -0.77 10.53 27.87
N ARG A 36 -0.40 9.25 27.95
CA ARG A 36 0.65 8.73 28.87
C ARG A 36 1.33 7.48 28.27
N LEU A 37 2.66 7.52 28.15
CA LEU A 37 3.55 6.44 27.71
C LEU A 37 4.00 5.57 28.92
N PRO A 38 4.45 4.31 28.72
CA PRO A 38 5.30 3.63 29.68
C PRO A 38 6.76 3.52 29.21
N ALA A 39 7.66 3.65 30.18
CA ALA A 39 9.11 3.63 30.07
C ALA A 39 9.72 2.22 30.13
N SER A 40 10.87 2.09 29.49
CA SER A 40 11.77 0.94 29.43
C SER A 40 12.64 0.83 30.70
N GLY A 41 12.93 -0.40 31.14
CA GLY A 41 13.82 -0.70 32.27
C GLY A 41 14.58 -2.01 32.05
N ASP A 42 15.90 -1.86 31.96
CA ASP A 42 16.98 -2.83 31.74
C ASP A 42 17.29 -3.67 32.99
N GLY A 43 18.01 -4.80 32.84
CA GLY A 43 18.52 -5.57 34.00
C GLY A 43 19.05 -6.98 33.69
N SER A 44 20.34 -7.05 33.35
CA SER A 44 21.13 -8.26 33.05
C SER A 44 21.57 -9.10 34.28
N ARG A 45 22.07 -10.33 33.97
CA ARG A 45 22.99 -11.23 34.75
C ARG A 45 22.38 -12.05 35.89
N ALA A 46 22.90 -13.20 36.33
CA ALA A 46 23.77 -14.27 35.80
C ALA A 46 24.00 -15.23 37.01
N VAL A 47 24.09 -16.54 36.74
CA VAL A 47 24.97 -17.52 37.42
C VAL A 47 24.81 -17.76 38.95
N THR A 48 24.43 -18.98 39.33
CA THR A 48 25.28 -19.95 40.08
C THR A 48 24.46 -21.19 40.52
N SER A 49 25.08 -22.36 40.39
CA SER A 49 24.77 -23.62 41.11
C SER A 49 25.85 -23.81 42.18
N PRO A 50 25.61 -24.54 43.30
CA PRO A 50 26.23 -25.87 43.39
C PRO A 50 25.53 -26.93 44.29
N ARG A 51 25.97 -28.19 44.09
CA ARG A 51 26.16 -29.32 45.04
C ARG A 51 24.95 -29.88 45.82
N ALA A 52 24.48 -31.11 45.56
CA ALA A 52 25.07 -32.44 45.86
C ALA A 52 25.04 -32.86 47.35
N ALA A 53 24.32 -33.94 47.69
CA ALA A 53 24.76 -35.00 48.61
C ALA A 53 23.77 -36.19 48.76
N SER A 54 24.34 -37.41 48.72
CA SER A 54 24.02 -38.61 49.54
C SER A 54 22.66 -39.30 49.38
N ARG A 55 22.52 -40.41 48.63
CA ARG A 55 22.87 -41.82 48.92
C ARG A 55 22.17 -42.42 50.17
N SER A 56 21.23 -43.35 49.96
CA SER A 56 21.23 -44.68 50.60
C SER A 56 20.06 -45.53 50.09
N GLN A 57 20.39 -46.72 49.61
CA GLN A 57 19.48 -47.78 49.17
C GLN A 57 18.92 -48.52 50.39
N ARG A 58 17.63 -48.90 50.36
CA ARG A 58 17.07 -50.10 51.01
C ARG A 58 15.61 -50.33 50.59
N PHE A 59 15.41 -51.27 49.66
CA PHE A 59 14.19 -52.10 49.57
C PHE A 59 14.32 -53.23 50.63
N PRO A 60 13.30 -54.04 51.02
CA PRO A 60 12.12 -54.41 50.23
C PRO A 60 10.81 -54.68 51.04
N VAL A 61 9.81 -55.20 50.31
CA VAL A 61 8.68 -56.04 50.78
C VAL A 61 7.55 -55.37 51.55
N LYS A 62 6.60 -54.76 50.84
CA LYS A 62 5.15 -54.90 51.13
C LYS A 62 4.34 -54.98 49.83
N MET A 63 4.62 -56.00 49.02
CA MET A 63 3.78 -56.49 47.93
C MET A 63 2.59 -57.24 48.52
N ALA A 64 1.54 -56.54 48.96
CA ALA A 64 0.28 -57.20 49.35
C ALA A 64 -0.97 -56.32 49.32
N ALA A 65 -0.89 -55.02 49.02
CA ALA A 65 -2.05 -54.13 49.16
C ALA A 65 -2.37 -53.27 47.92
N SER A 66 -1.82 -53.62 46.74
CA SER A 66 -2.01 -52.83 45.51
C SER A 66 -2.95 -53.46 44.47
N VAL A 67 -3.39 -54.72 44.65
CA VAL A 67 -4.22 -55.39 43.64
C VAL A 67 -5.71 -55.06 43.78
N LEU A 68 -6.18 -54.63 44.96
CA LEU A 68 -7.59 -54.30 45.19
C LEU A 68 -7.98 -52.83 44.96
N ARG A 69 -7.06 -51.98 44.47
CA ARG A 69 -7.36 -50.59 44.05
C ARG A 69 -7.24 -50.34 42.54
N LEU A 70 -6.95 -51.35 41.74
CA LEU A 70 -6.93 -51.22 40.27
C LEU A 70 -8.22 -51.72 39.58
N ALA A 71 -9.09 -52.46 40.26
CA ALA A 71 -10.36 -52.89 39.68
C ALA A 71 -11.44 -51.78 39.72
N SER A 72 -11.42 -50.87 40.70
CA SER A 72 -12.40 -49.78 40.82
C SER A 72 -12.04 -48.52 40.03
N ARG A 73 -10.79 -48.36 39.57
CA ARG A 73 -10.40 -47.26 38.65
C ARG A 73 -10.69 -47.55 37.18
N ARG A 74 -10.97 -48.80 36.81
CA ARG A 74 -11.29 -49.19 35.42
C ARG A 74 -12.74 -48.94 35.01
N CYS A 75 -13.65 -48.68 35.95
CA CYS A 75 -15.07 -48.50 35.64
C CYS A 75 -15.57 -47.04 35.66
N LEU A 76 -14.72 -46.06 36.03
CA LEU A 76 -15.07 -44.63 36.03
C LEU A 76 -14.26 -43.78 35.04
N CYS A 77 -13.36 -44.38 34.26
CA CYS A 77 -12.61 -43.69 33.20
C CYS A 77 -13.11 -44.04 31.79
N LEU A 78 -14.36 -44.47 31.64
CA LEU A 78 -14.96 -44.83 30.33
C LEU A 78 -15.85 -43.76 29.71
N ARG A 79 -15.89 -42.54 30.27
CA ARG A 79 -16.55 -41.39 29.63
C ARG A 79 -15.82 -40.11 29.97
N LEU A 80 -14.80 -39.81 29.18
CA LEU A 80 -14.37 -38.47 28.78
C LEU A 80 -13.14 -38.70 27.90
N SER A 81 -13.37 -39.16 26.67
CA SER A 81 -12.45 -38.79 25.61
C SER A 81 -12.43 -37.27 25.60
N PRO A 82 -11.28 -36.59 25.81
CA PRO A 82 -11.17 -35.25 25.29
C PRO A 82 -11.18 -35.46 23.78
N GLY A 83 -12.36 -35.34 23.17
CA GLY A 83 -12.43 -35.09 21.74
C GLY A 83 -11.64 -33.82 21.53
N SER A 84 -10.37 -33.96 21.16
CA SER A 84 -9.58 -32.87 20.65
C SER A 84 -10.16 -32.53 19.29
N SER A 85 -11.32 -31.89 19.28
CA SER A 85 -11.74 -31.01 18.23
C SER A 85 -10.79 -29.83 18.28
N MET A 86 -9.56 -30.06 17.81
CA MET A 86 -8.72 -28.98 17.34
C MET A 86 -9.56 -28.30 16.27
N PRO A 87 -9.97 -27.03 16.42
CA PRO A 87 -10.49 -26.31 15.28
C PRO A 87 -9.41 -26.44 14.21
N HIS A 88 -9.76 -27.04 13.08
CA HIS A 88 -8.92 -27.05 11.90
C HIS A 88 -8.87 -25.60 11.43
N VAL A 89 -8.02 -24.79 12.06
CA VAL A 89 -7.68 -23.46 11.61
C VAL A 89 -6.87 -23.69 10.35
N VAL A 90 -7.58 -23.80 9.22
CA VAL A 90 -6.94 -23.76 7.91
C VAL A 90 -6.21 -22.42 7.90
N PRO A 91 -4.88 -22.38 7.68
CA PRO A 91 -4.21 -21.11 7.48
C PRO A 91 -4.85 -20.46 6.25
N MET A 92 -5.68 -19.43 6.45
CA MET A 92 -6.41 -18.73 5.38
C MET A 92 -5.50 -18.24 4.24
N GLY A 93 -4.19 -18.12 4.51
CA GLY A 93 -3.19 -17.79 3.50
C GLY A 93 -2.94 -18.88 2.44
N THR A 94 -3.23 -20.16 2.70
CA THR A 94 -3.04 -21.23 1.69
C THR A 94 -4.28 -21.39 0.82
N THR A 95 -5.49 -21.32 1.39
CA THR A 95 -6.75 -21.42 0.64
C THR A 95 -6.93 -20.26 -0.34
N ALA A 96 -6.66 -19.02 0.09
CA ALA A 96 -6.81 -17.86 -0.79
C ALA A 96 -5.84 -17.92 -1.98
N LYS A 97 -4.60 -18.39 -1.77
CA LYS A 97 -3.61 -18.57 -2.85
C LYS A 97 -4.04 -19.64 -3.85
N GLU A 98 -4.56 -20.77 -3.36
CA GLU A 98 -5.08 -21.85 -4.20
C GLU A 98 -6.29 -21.40 -5.03
N GLU A 99 -7.22 -20.67 -4.43
CA GLU A 99 -8.37 -20.09 -5.13
C GLU A 99 -7.94 -19.08 -6.21
N MET A 100 -6.97 -18.21 -5.90
CA MET A 100 -6.41 -17.26 -6.86
C MET A 100 -5.74 -17.99 -8.03
N ALA A 101 -4.94 -19.02 -7.77
CA ALA A 101 -4.28 -19.82 -8.81
C ALA A 101 -5.32 -20.46 -9.73
N LYS A 102 -6.35 -21.10 -9.15
CA LYS A 102 -7.46 -21.68 -9.91
C LYS A 102 -8.23 -20.65 -10.73
N PHE A 103 -8.43 -19.44 -10.20
CA PHE A 103 -9.08 -18.34 -10.93
C PHE A 103 -8.28 -17.92 -12.16
N TRP A 104 -6.97 -17.75 -12.02
CA TRP A 104 -6.08 -17.36 -13.13
C TRP A 104 -5.97 -18.45 -14.18
N GLU A 105 -5.78 -19.71 -13.78
CA GLU A 105 -5.73 -20.85 -14.70
C GLU A 105 -7.02 -20.95 -15.53
N LYS A 106 -8.17 -20.86 -14.85
CA LYS A 106 -9.48 -20.90 -15.51
C LYS A 106 -9.67 -19.77 -16.51
N ASN A 107 -9.36 -18.53 -16.14
CA ASN A 107 -9.63 -17.37 -17.01
C ASN A 107 -8.62 -17.27 -18.16
N THR A 108 -7.34 -17.61 -17.96
CA THR A 108 -6.34 -17.65 -19.03
C THR A 108 -6.65 -18.73 -20.07
N LYS A 109 -7.17 -19.89 -19.61
CA LYS A 109 -7.63 -20.96 -20.52
C LYS A 109 -8.94 -20.60 -21.22
N SER A 110 -9.81 -19.83 -20.57
CA SER A 110 -11.06 -19.39 -21.17
C SER A 110 -10.80 -18.29 -22.22
N GLN A 111 -11.38 -18.40 -23.40
CA GLN A 111 -11.32 -17.36 -24.45
C GLN A 111 -12.23 -16.16 -24.11
N ARG A 112 -12.23 -15.71 -22.85
CA ARG A 112 -13.05 -14.59 -22.39
C ARG A 112 -12.33 -13.29 -22.70
N PRO A 113 -12.99 -12.31 -23.34
CA PRO A 113 -12.37 -11.02 -23.57
C PRO A 113 -12.21 -10.26 -22.25
N LEU A 114 -11.12 -9.51 -22.13
CA LEU A 114 -10.95 -8.54 -21.05
C LEU A 114 -11.86 -7.33 -21.31
N SER A 115 -12.51 -6.82 -20.27
CA SER A 115 -13.27 -5.58 -20.37
C SER A 115 -12.34 -4.41 -20.76
N PRO A 116 -12.77 -3.51 -21.65
CA PRO A 116 -12.02 -2.29 -21.92
C PRO A 116 -11.90 -1.47 -20.62
N HIS A 117 -10.74 -0.85 -20.39
CA HIS A 117 -10.46 -0.11 -19.14
C HIS A 117 -9.84 1.25 -19.44
N ILE A 118 -8.60 1.33 -19.97
CA ILE A 118 -7.96 2.63 -20.24
C ILE A 118 -8.68 3.42 -21.35
N SER A 119 -9.22 2.72 -22.36
CA SER A 119 -9.86 3.36 -23.51
C SER A 119 -11.23 3.98 -23.22
N ILE A 120 -11.89 3.58 -22.13
CA ILE A 120 -13.25 4.03 -21.79
C ILE A 120 -13.32 4.86 -20.50
N TYR A 121 -12.20 4.96 -19.76
CA TYR A 121 -12.19 5.63 -18.46
C TYR A 121 -11.93 7.13 -18.63
N GLU A 122 -12.72 7.95 -17.93
CA GLU A 122 -12.60 9.41 -17.95
C GLU A 122 -11.35 9.89 -17.23
N TRP A 123 -10.58 10.76 -17.89
CA TRP A 123 -9.35 11.30 -17.33
C TRP A 123 -9.64 12.31 -16.23
N THR A 124 -9.12 12.04 -15.03
CA THR A 124 -9.21 12.95 -13.89
C THR A 124 -7.84 13.57 -13.59
N LEU A 125 -7.84 14.78 -13.02
CA LEU A 125 -6.60 15.50 -12.70
C LEU A 125 -5.67 14.72 -11.74
N PRO A 126 -6.16 14.06 -10.66
CA PRO A 126 -5.29 13.24 -9.82
C PRO A 126 -4.67 12.04 -10.56
N MET A 127 -5.41 11.44 -11.50
CA MET A 127 -4.89 10.32 -12.30
C MET A 127 -3.76 10.76 -13.23
N SER A 128 -3.97 11.84 -14.00
CA SER A 128 -2.94 12.35 -14.91
C SER A 128 -1.69 12.78 -14.14
N MET A 129 -1.85 13.47 -13.01
CA MET A 129 -0.72 13.84 -12.15
C MET A 129 0.07 12.63 -11.64
N SER A 130 -0.60 11.53 -11.27
CA SER A 130 0.08 10.30 -10.85
C SER A 130 0.91 9.68 -11.97
N ILE A 131 0.39 9.65 -13.21
CA ILE A 131 1.14 9.14 -14.37
C ILE A 131 2.33 10.05 -14.67
N ILE A 132 2.14 11.37 -14.66
CA ILE A 132 3.21 12.34 -14.88
C ILE A 132 4.28 12.21 -13.79
N HIS A 133 3.91 11.96 -12.52
CA HIS A 133 4.89 11.78 -11.44
C HIS A 133 5.77 10.56 -11.64
N ARG A 134 5.19 9.46 -12.15
CA ARG A 134 5.97 8.29 -12.58
C ARG A 134 6.87 8.62 -13.76
N GLY A 135 6.33 9.31 -14.77
CA GLY A 135 7.07 9.71 -15.96
C GLY A 135 8.26 10.61 -15.65
N THR A 136 8.08 11.63 -14.80
CA THR A 136 9.18 12.51 -14.39
C THR A 136 10.20 11.77 -13.53
N GLY A 137 9.77 10.86 -12.66
CA GLY A 137 10.67 10.01 -11.87
C GLY A 137 11.58 9.17 -12.76
N VAL A 138 10.99 8.40 -13.69
CA VAL A 138 11.75 7.57 -14.64
C VAL A 138 12.65 8.44 -15.54
N GLY A 139 12.12 9.54 -16.09
CA GLY A 139 12.89 10.43 -16.96
C GLY A 139 14.11 11.03 -16.26
N MET A 140 13.97 11.47 -15.01
CA MET A 140 15.09 11.98 -14.22
C MET A 140 16.08 10.89 -13.84
N SER A 141 15.61 9.70 -13.44
CA SER A 141 16.50 8.57 -13.17
C SER A 141 17.36 8.23 -14.38
N LEU A 142 16.74 8.15 -15.57
CA LEU A 142 17.48 7.95 -16.82
C LEU A 142 18.45 9.09 -17.10
N GLY A 143 18.05 10.35 -16.89
CA GLY A 143 18.92 11.52 -17.07
C GLY A 143 20.17 11.46 -16.18
N VAL A 144 20.01 11.15 -14.89
CA VAL A 144 21.13 11.01 -13.95
C VAL A 144 22.02 9.82 -14.31
N SER A 145 21.42 8.68 -14.67
CA SER A 145 22.18 7.50 -15.10
C SER A 145 22.98 7.76 -16.39
N LEU A 146 22.38 8.42 -17.38
CA LEU A 146 23.07 8.78 -18.62
C LEU A 146 24.18 9.80 -18.37
N PHE A 147 23.96 10.78 -17.50
CA PHE A 147 25.00 11.72 -17.10
C PHE A 147 26.18 10.99 -16.43
N ALA A 148 25.91 10.08 -15.49
CA ALA A 148 26.94 9.28 -14.84
C ALA A 148 27.70 8.38 -15.84
N LEU A 149 27.00 7.72 -16.76
CA LEU A 149 27.62 6.92 -17.80
C LEU A 149 28.47 7.77 -18.76
N SER A 150 27.99 8.96 -19.12
CA SER A 150 28.75 9.88 -19.98
C SER A 150 30.06 10.33 -19.34
N ALA A 151 30.05 10.54 -18.01
CA ALA A 151 31.25 10.90 -17.26
C ALA A 151 32.29 9.77 -17.20
N LEU A 152 31.88 8.51 -17.35
CA LEU A 152 32.78 7.36 -17.41
C LEU A 152 33.24 7.04 -18.84
N ALA A 153 32.35 7.19 -19.82
CA ALA A 153 32.57 6.72 -21.18
C ALA A 153 33.22 7.74 -22.10
N LEU A 154 32.98 9.04 -21.88
CA LEU A 154 33.46 10.09 -22.78
C LEU A 154 34.83 10.65 -22.34
N PRO A 155 35.76 10.89 -23.28
CA PRO A 155 37.03 11.52 -22.98
C PRO A 155 36.89 13.03 -22.79
N GLY A 156 37.58 13.63 -21.83
CA GLY A 156 37.55 15.08 -21.57
C GLY A 156 36.87 15.44 -20.25
N GLN A 157 37.05 16.68 -19.81
CA GLN A 157 36.47 17.19 -18.57
C GLN A 157 35.16 17.92 -18.85
N PHE A 158 34.33 18.10 -17.81
CA PHE A 158 33.06 18.81 -17.94
C PHE A 158 33.21 20.24 -18.52
N SER A 159 34.32 20.92 -18.22
CA SER A 159 34.64 22.25 -18.77
C SER A 159 34.71 22.26 -20.30
N ASP A 160 35.28 21.21 -20.90
CA ASP A 160 35.51 21.14 -22.34
C ASP A 160 34.17 21.06 -23.10
N TYR A 161 33.22 20.31 -22.54
CA TYR A 161 31.86 20.22 -23.05
C TYR A 161 31.08 21.53 -22.89
N LEU A 162 31.27 22.24 -21.78
CA LEU A 162 30.65 23.56 -21.59
C LEU A 162 31.16 24.56 -22.62
N ASP A 163 32.46 24.59 -22.89
CA ASP A 163 33.05 25.51 -23.87
C ASP A 163 32.64 25.15 -25.30
N LEU A 164 32.53 23.85 -25.61
CA LEU A 164 31.93 23.39 -26.86
C LEU A 164 30.48 23.89 -27.01
N ILE A 165 29.64 23.77 -25.98
CA ILE A 165 28.25 24.25 -26.03
C ILE A 165 28.20 25.78 -26.20
N LYS A 166 29.08 26.53 -25.52
CA LYS A 166 29.18 27.99 -25.69
C LYS A 166 29.61 28.38 -27.10
N SER A 167 30.47 27.60 -27.75
CA SER A 167 30.97 27.89 -29.10
C SER A 167 29.84 27.93 -30.15
N PHE A 168 28.75 27.18 -29.94
CA PHE A 168 27.58 27.19 -30.82
C PHE A 168 26.79 28.52 -30.80
N SER A 169 27.11 29.44 -29.88
CA SER A 169 26.51 30.78 -29.81
C SER A 169 24.98 30.77 -29.88
N LEU A 170 24.38 29.86 -29.09
CA LEU A 170 22.94 29.62 -29.09
C LEU A 170 22.16 30.86 -28.65
N ALA A 171 20.98 31.07 -29.25
CA ALA A 171 20.11 32.16 -28.88
C ALA A 171 19.73 32.08 -27.37
N PRO A 172 19.70 33.21 -26.63
CA PRO A 172 19.36 33.20 -25.21
C PRO A 172 18.01 32.54 -24.89
N ALA A 173 17.03 32.68 -25.80
CA ALA A 173 15.73 32.03 -25.69
C ALA A 173 15.82 30.49 -25.71
N LEU A 174 16.76 29.93 -26.50
CA LEU A 174 16.97 28.48 -26.59
C LEU A 174 17.69 27.95 -25.34
N ILE A 175 18.64 28.71 -24.79
CA ILE A 175 19.27 28.36 -23.52
C ILE A 175 18.22 28.38 -22.39
N TYR A 176 17.38 29.41 -22.35
CA TYR A 176 16.29 29.50 -21.38
C TYR A 176 15.31 28.33 -21.50
N SER A 177 14.88 27.98 -22.72
CA SER A 177 13.95 26.85 -22.91
C SER A 177 14.57 25.51 -22.52
N ALA A 178 15.87 25.29 -22.77
CA ALA A 178 16.58 24.09 -22.32
C ALA A 178 16.66 24.03 -20.78
N LYS A 179 16.99 25.14 -20.12
CA LYS A 179 16.98 25.23 -18.64
C LYS A 179 15.59 24.98 -18.07
N PHE A 180 14.56 25.58 -18.67
CA PHE A 180 13.17 25.37 -18.27
C PHE A 180 12.77 23.90 -18.42
N ALA A 181 13.04 23.28 -19.57
CA ALA A 181 12.73 21.88 -19.85
C ALA A 181 13.41 20.91 -18.87
N LEU A 182 14.64 21.21 -18.42
CA LEU A 182 15.34 20.42 -17.39
C LEU A 182 14.79 20.68 -15.98
N SER A 183 14.43 21.92 -15.65
CA SER A 183 13.93 22.29 -14.31
C SER A 183 12.48 21.83 -14.04
N LEU A 184 11.64 21.76 -15.07
CA LEU A 184 10.22 21.41 -14.96
C LEU A 184 9.97 20.01 -14.36
N PRO A 185 10.59 18.92 -14.85
CA PRO A 185 10.39 17.59 -14.26
C PRO A 185 10.90 17.50 -12.83
N VAL A 186 12.01 18.19 -12.51
CA VAL A 186 12.59 18.24 -11.16
C VAL A 186 11.62 18.90 -10.19
N THR A 187 11.22 20.13 -10.48
CA THR A 187 10.31 20.91 -9.62
C THR A 187 8.96 20.21 -9.46
N TYR A 188 8.38 19.70 -10.55
CA TYR A 188 7.11 18.96 -10.49
C TYR A 188 7.22 17.73 -9.60
N HIS A 189 8.25 16.90 -9.81
CA HIS A 189 8.40 15.66 -9.07
C HIS A 189 8.64 15.92 -7.58
N THR A 190 9.39 16.98 -7.23
CA THR A 190 9.60 17.38 -5.84
C THR A 190 8.30 17.85 -5.17
N TRP A 191 7.56 18.77 -5.78
CA TRP A 191 6.31 19.28 -5.18
C TRP A 191 5.23 18.20 -5.08
N ASN A 192 5.06 17.39 -6.13
CA ASN A 192 4.12 16.28 -6.08
C ASN A 192 4.61 15.17 -5.13
N GLY A 193 5.92 14.99 -4.98
CA GLY A 193 6.51 14.08 -3.99
C GLY A 193 6.17 14.48 -2.56
N ILE A 194 6.23 15.77 -2.22
CA ILE A 194 5.79 16.29 -0.91
C ILE A 194 4.30 15.98 -0.68
N ARG A 195 3.46 16.15 -1.72
CA ARG A 195 2.04 15.78 -1.66
C ARG A 195 1.83 14.28 -1.42
N HIS A 196 2.64 13.42 -2.05
CA HIS A 196 2.61 11.97 -1.80
C HIS A 196 3.04 11.62 -0.37
N LEU A 197 4.10 12.25 0.16
CA LEU A 197 4.51 12.06 1.55
C LEU A 197 3.42 12.51 2.54
N ALA A 198 2.68 13.59 2.22
CA ALA A 198 1.52 14.00 3.02
C ALA A 198 0.39 12.94 3.00
N TRP A 199 0.19 12.27 1.87
CA TRP A 199 -0.75 11.13 1.78
C TRP A 199 -0.28 9.94 2.59
N ASP A 200 1.02 9.64 2.61
CA ASP A 200 1.58 8.57 3.45
C ASP A 200 1.36 8.83 4.95
N LEU A 201 1.25 10.11 5.34
CA LEU A 201 0.91 10.54 6.71
C LEU A 201 -0.61 10.52 7.01
N GLY A 202 -1.46 10.12 6.08
CA GLY A 202 -2.92 10.11 6.31
C GLY A 202 -3.62 11.45 6.00
N ILE A 203 -2.94 12.44 5.42
CA ILE A 203 -3.44 13.82 5.30
C ILE A 203 -3.99 14.09 3.89
N GLY A 204 -5.15 14.74 3.77
CA GLY A 204 -5.59 15.32 2.48
C GLY A 204 -6.34 14.38 1.52
N PHE A 205 -6.97 13.31 2.03
CA PHE A 205 -7.71 12.33 1.23
C PHE A 205 -9.13 12.75 0.80
N LYS A 206 -9.65 13.88 1.32
CA LYS A 206 -10.96 14.37 0.87
C LYS A 206 -10.87 14.82 -0.59
N ILE A 207 -11.87 14.49 -1.41
CA ILE A 207 -11.93 14.87 -2.83
C ILE A 207 -11.59 16.36 -3.08
N PRO A 208 -12.19 17.35 -2.39
CA PRO A 208 -11.82 18.76 -2.61
C PRO A 208 -10.35 19.04 -2.30
N GLN A 209 -9.79 18.42 -1.25
CA GLN A 209 -8.38 18.58 -0.88
C GLN A 209 -7.44 17.96 -1.93
N LEU A 210 -7.83 16.86 -2.56
CA LEU A 210 -7.06 16.25 -3.66
C LEU A 210 -6.94 17.20 -4.86
N TYR A 211 -8.02 17.90 -5.22
CA TYR A 211 -7.98 18.89 -6.32
C TYR A 211 -7.24 20.17 -5.93
N GLN A 212 -7.45 20.67 -4.71
CA GLN A 212 -6.73 21.86 -4.21
C GLN A 212 -5.22 21.63 -4.14
N SER A 213 -4.79 20.51 -3.54
CA SER A 213 -3.37 20.13 -3.48
C SER A 213 -2.79 19.89 -4.88
N GLY A 214 -3.57 19.31 -5.79
CA GLY A 214 -3.17 19.12 -7.19
C GLY A 214 -2.91 20.44 -7.91
N ALA A 215 -3.85 21.38 -7.83
CA ALA A 215 -3.70 22.72 -8.41
C ALA A 215 -2.52 23.48 -7.79
N LEU A 216 -2.35 23.41 -6.46
CA LEU A 216 -1.22 24.02 -5.77
C LEU A 216 0.12 23.52 -6.29
N VAL A 217 0.28 22.19 -6.45
CA VAL A 217 1.50 21.59 -6.99
C VAL A 217 1.79 22.11 -8.39
N LEU A 218 0.79 22.20 -9.27
CA LEU A 218 0.97 22.70 -10.64
C LEU A 218 1.43 24.17 -10.65
N VAL A 219 0.80 25.04 -9.83
CA VAL A 219 1.19 26.45 -9.72
C VAL A 219 2.62 26.59 -9.20
N LEU A 220 2.96 25.89 -8.11
CA LEU A 220 4.30 25.93 -7.53
C LEU A 220 5.35 25.42 -8.53
N THR A 221 5.03 24.37 -9.29
CA THR A 221 5.91 23.84 -10.35
C THR A 221 6.23 24.90 -11.38
N VAL A 222 5.22 25.57 -11.95
CA VAL A 222 5.44 26.58 -12.99
C VAL A 222 6.25 27.76 -12.44
N LEU A 223 5.89 28.27 -11.27
CA LEU A 223 6.59 29.42 -10.66
C LEU A 223 8.05 29.08 -10.34
N SER A 224 8.31 27.93 -9.71
CA SER A 224 9.67 27.52 -9.36
C SER A 224 10.52 27.19 -10.59
N SER A 225 9.94 26.54 -11.60
CA SER A 225 10.64 26.21 -12.85
C SER A 225 11.01 27.47 -13.65
N LEU A 226 10.10 28.44 -13.77
CA LEU A 226 10.40 29.72 -14.42
C LEU A 226 11.47 30.52 -13.65
N GLY A 227 11.39 30.53 -12.32
CA GLY A 227 12.39 31.17 -11.47
C GLY A 227 13.78 30.57 -11.66
N ILE A 228 13.91 29.25 -11.58
CA ILE A 228 15.19 28.54 -11.77
C ILE A 228 15.72 28.74 -13.20
N ALA A 229 14.85 28.74 -14.21
CA ALA A 229 15.27 28.96 -15.59
C ALA A 229 15.83 30.37 -15.83
N ALA A 230 15.35 31.37 -15.09
CA ALA A 230 15.74 32.77 -15.23
C ALA A 230 17.05 33.13 -14.50
N MET A 231 17.43 32.37 -13.46
CA MET A 231 18.69 32.53 -12.72
C MET A 231 19.88 31.99 -13.50
#